data_AF-A0A6A0AHE7-F1
#
_entry.id   AF-A0A6A0AHE7-F1
#
_cell.length_a   1.000
_cell.length_b   1.000
_cell.length_c   1.000
_cell.angle_alpha   90.00
_cell.angle_beta   90.00
_cell.angle_gamma   90.00
#
_symmetry.space_group_name_H-M   'P 1'
#
loop_
_entity.id
_entity.type
_entity.pdbx_description
1 polymer ?
#
loop_
_entity_poly.entity_id
_entity_poly.type
_entity_poly.pdbx_seq_one_letter_code
_entity_poly.pdbx_strand_id
1 'polypeptide(L)'
;MELEVGDGTTSVVILAAELLKRANELVRNKIHPTNIIGGYRLAMREACKFIEEHLAMKTEKLGKDSLLNVARTSMSSKIVGSDANFFAQLVVDAIQ
;
A
#
# COMPACT_ATOMS: atom_id res chain seq x y z
N MET A 1 -5.74 -1.75 9.21
CA MET A 1 -5.10 -0.84 8.24
C MET A 1 -5.01 0.58 8.75
N GLU A 2 -6.11 1.28 9.06
CA GLU A 2 -6.05 2.64 9.66
C GLU A 2 -5.25 2.65 10.98
N LEU A 3 -5.51 1.69 11.87
CA LEU A 3 -4.82 1.53 13.15
C LEU A 3 -3.40 0.95 13.05
N GLU A 4 -3.03 0.32 11.93
CA GLU A 4 -1.74 -0.38 11.81
C GLU A 4 -0.74 0.35 10.91
N VAL A 5 -1.20 0.91 9.79
CA VAL A 5 -0.37 1.55 8.76
C VAL A 5 -0.76 3.02 8.55
N GLY A 6 -2.04 3.38 8.74
CA GLY A 6 -2.51 4.77 8.63
C GLY A 6 -2.65 5.33 7.20
N ASP A 7 -2.33 4.55 6.17
CA ASP A 7 -2.49 4.91 4.76
C ASP A 7 -3.02 3.71 3.94
N GLY A 8 -3.52 3.97 2.72
CA GLY A 8 -3.92 2.93 1.76
C GLY A 8 -5.29 2.28 2.00
N THR A 9 -6.10 2.84 2.90
CA THR A 9 -7.43 2.30 3.27
C THR A 9 -8.38 2.16 2.09
N THR A 10 -8.31 3.06 1.10
CA THR A 10 -9.08 2.93 -0.15
C THR A 10 -8.53 1.80 -1.03
N SER A 11 -7.21 1.73 -1.18
CA SER A 11 -6.54 0.74 -2.04
C SER A 11 -6.79 -0.69 -1.58
N VAL A 12 -6.76 -0.96 -0.27
CA VAL A 12 -7.01 -2.33 0.24
C VAL A 12 -8.43 -2.80 -0.05
N VAL A 13 -9.41 -1.90 0.02
CA VAL A 13 -10.82 -2.24 -0.26
C VAL A 13 -10.98 -2.59 -1.73
N ILE A 14 -10.39 -1.80 -2.63
CA ILE A 14 -10.42 -2.04 -4.08
C ILE A 14 -9.72 -3.37 -4.41
N LEU A 15 -8.54 -3.62 -3.84
CA LEU A 15 -7.79 -4.85 -4.06
C LEU A 15 -8.58 -6.08 -3.59
N ALA A 16 -9.16 -6.03 -2.39
CA ALA A 16 -9.98 -7.12 -1.86
C ALA A 16 -11.22 -7.38 -2.72
N ALA A 17 -11.89 -6.32 -3.18
CA ALA A 17 -13.07 -6.44 -4.04
C ALA A 17 -12.75 -7.15 -5.36
N GLU A 18 -11.66 -6.77 -6.03
CA GLU A 18 -11.27 -7.40 -7.30
C GLU A 18 -10.81 -8.85 -7.08
N LEU A 19 -10.07 -9.15 -6.01
CA LEU A 19 -9.69 -10.52 -5.66
C LEU A 19 -10.92 -11.42 -5.44
N LEU A 20 -11.94 -10.94 -4.74
CA LEU A 20 -13.19 -11.68 -4.53
C LEU A 20 -13.97 -11.89 -5.84
N LYS A 21 -14.03 -10.87 -6.70
CA LYS A 21 -14.67 -10.98 -8.01
C LYS A 21 -14.01 -12.06 -8.88
N ARG A 22 -12.67 -12.09 -8.93
CA ARG A 22 -11.89 -13.09 -9.67
C ARG A 22 -11.98 -14.48 -9.05
N ALA A 23 -11.96 -14.57 -7.71
CA ALA A 23 -12.17 -15.84 -7.02
C ALA A 23 -13.54 -16.45 -7.38
N ASN A 24 -14.58 -15.64 -7.49
CA ASN A 24 -15.91 -16.11 -7.91
C ASN A 24 -15.90 -16.66 -9.35
N GLU A 25 -15.17 -16.04 -10.28
CA GLU A 25 -14.99 -16.58 -11.64
C GLU A 25 -14.31 -17.96 -11.62
N LEU A 26 -13.27 -18.13 -10.79
CA LEU A 26 -12.56 -19.41 -10.64
C LEU A 26 -13.46 -20.50 -10.03
N VAL A 27 -14.31 -20.15 -9.07
CA VAL A 27 -15.30 -21.08 -8.50
C VAL A 27 -16.32 -21.52 -9.55
N ARG A 28 -16.79 -20.60 -10.41
CA ARG A 28 -17.67 -20.93 -11.55
C ARG A 28 -17.00 -21.90 -12.52
N ASN A 29 -15.67 -21.81 -12.65
CA ASN A 29 -14.83 -22.75 -13.42
C ASN A 29 -14.51 -24.05 -12.66
N LYS A 30 -15.27 -24.38 -11.61
CA LYS A 30 -15.17 -25.63 -10.81
C LYS A 30 -13.84 -25.79 -10.04
N ILE A 31 -13.11 -24.71 -9.81
CA ILE A 31 -11.92 -24.74 -8.94
C ILE A 31 -12.39 -24.68 -7.47
N HIS A 32 -11.92 -25.62 -6.65
CA HIS A 32 -12.28 -25.66 -5.23
C HIS A 32 -11.73 -24.42 -4.50
N PRO A 33 -12.53 -23.73 -3.64
CA PRO A 33 -12.10 -22.52 -2.94
C PRO A 33 -10.79 -22.67 -2.17
N THR A 34 -10.54 -23.82 -1.56
CA THR A 34 -9.27 -24.12 -0.86
C THR A 34 -8.04 -23.98 -1.77
N ASN A 35 -8.15 -24.38 -3.04
CA ASN A 35 -7.04 -24.25 -4.00
C ASN A 35 -6.81 -22.79 -4.39
N ILE A 36 -7.89 -21.99 -4.51
CA ILE A 36 -7.80 -20.55 -4.78
C ILE A 36 -7.10 -19.84 -3.62
N ILE A 37 -7.51 -20.14 -2.38
CA ILE A 37 -6.89 -19.59 -1.16
C ILE A 37 -5.40 -19.98 -1.09
N GLY A 38 -5.09 -21.24 -1.38
CA GLY A 38 -3.70 -21.72 -1.44
C GLY A 38 -2.87 -20.96 -2.47
N GLY A 39 -3.41 -20.77 -3.68
CA GLY A 39 -2.78 -20.00 -4.75
C GLY A 39 -2.54 -18.54 -4.38
N TYR A 40 -3.53 -17.86 -3.80
CA TYR A 40 -3.39 -16.48 -3.34
C TYR A 40 -2.36 -16.33 -2.22
N ARG A 41 -2.30 -17.27 -1.26
CA ARG A 41 -1.26 -17.25 -0.23
C ARG A 41 0.14 -17.45 -0.80
N LEU A 42 0.29 -18.33 -1.78
CA LEU A 42 1.58 -18.51 -2.46
C LEU A 42 1.98 -17.23 -3.21
N ALA A 43 1.09 -16.68 -4.02
CA ALA A 43 1.33 -15.46 -4.78
C ALA A 43 1.66 -14.27 -3.87
N MET A 44 0.95 -14.12 -2.75
CA MET A 44 1.22 -13.07 -1.75
C MET A 44 2.65 -13.16 -1.22
N ARG A 45 3.15 -14.34 -0.87
CA ARG A 45 4.51 -14.51 -0.34
C ARG A 45 5.57 -14.10 -1.37
N GLU A 46 5.44 -14.57 -2.61
CA GLU A 46 6.38 -14.21 -3.68
C GLU A 46 6.32 -12.71 -4.02
N ALA A 47 5.11 -12.11 -4.00
CA ALA A 47 4.95 -10.68 -4.22
C ALA A 47 5.59 -9.84 -3.10
N CYS A 48 5.39 -10.21 -1.83
CA CYS A 48 6.03 -9.54 -0.70
C CYS A 48 7.56 -9.65 -0.77
N LYS A 49 8.08 -10.84 -1.07
CA LYS A 49 9.52 -11.07 -1.24
C LYS A 49 10.09 -10.20 -2.36
N PHE A 50 9.41 -10.12 -3.51
CA PHE A 50 9.84 -9.28 -4.62
C PHE A 50 9.88 -7.79 -4.24
N ILE A 51 8.88 -7.31 -3.50
CA ILE A 51 8.85 -5.91 -3.02
C ILE A 51 10.05 -5.64 -2.10
N GLU A 52 10.33 -6.54 -1.15
CA GLU A 52 11.45 -6.40 -0.23
C GLU A 52 12.82 -6.44 -0.93
N GLU A 53 12.99 -7.33 -1.92
CA GLU A 53 14.28 -7.53 -2.60
C GLU A 53 14.58 -6.47 -3.67
N HIS A 54 13.55 -5.93 -4.33
CA HIS A 54 13.74 -5.11 -5.53
C HIS A 54 13.21 -3.67 -5.43
N LEU A 55 12.24 -3.40 -4.55
CA LEU A 55 11.56 -2.11 -4.51
C LEU A 55 11.80 -1.36 -3.20
N ALA A 56 12.06 -2.07 -2.10
CA ALA A 56 12.29 -1.46 -0.80
C ALA A 56 13.66 -0.78 -0.73
N MET A 57 13.68 0.50 -0.34
CA MET A 57 14.89 1.25 -0.06
C MET A 57 15.06 1.45 1.45
N LYS A 58 16.25 1.15 1.98
CA LYS A 58 16.55 1.34 3.40
C LYS A 58 16.53 2.82 3.79
N THR A 59 15.84 3.13 4.90
CA THR A 59 15.68 4.46 5.50
C THR A 59 16.99 5.17 5.83
N GLU A 60 18.05 4.41 6.13
CA GLU A 60 19.42 4.90 6.37
C GLU A 60 19.97 5.74 5.19
N LYS A 61 19.42 5.54 3.98
CA LYS A 61 19.81 6.26 2.75
C LYS A 61 18.84 7.38 2.38
N LEU A 62 17.75 7.57 3.12
CA LEU A 62 16.72 8.56 2.80
C LEU A 62 16.96 9.85 3.60
N GLY A 63 17.18 10.95 2.87
CA GLY A 63 17.31 12.28 3.45
C GLY A 63 15.96 12.96 3.71
N LYS A 64 16.02 14.17 4.26
CA LYS A 64 14.83 15.01 4.57
C LYS A 64 13.91 15.19 3.34
N ASP A 65 14.49 15.35 2.15
CA ASP A 65 13.73 15.51 0.90
C ASP A 65 12.85 14.30 0.58
N SER A 66 13.31 13.09 0.90
CA SER A 66 12.51 11.89 0.70
C SER A 66 11.32 11.83 1.63
N LEU A 67 11.50 12.23 2.90
CA LEU A 67 10.39 12.33 3.86
C LEU A 67 9.38 13.39 3.44
N LEU A 68 9.84 14.54 2.92
CA LEU A 68 8.98 15.59 2.38
C LEU A 68 8.16 15.07 1.19
N ASN A 69 8.78 14.30 0.28
CA ASN A 69 8.09 13.72 -0.86
C ASN A 69 7.03 12.69 -0.44
N VAL A 70 7.32 11.84 0.55
CA VAL A 70 6.36 10.89 1.11
C VAL A 70 5.18 11.63 1.75
N ALA A 71 5.45 12.63 2.60
CA ALA A 71 4.41 13.42 3.25
C ALA A 71 3.50 14.14 2.25
N ARG A 72 4.06 14.77 1.21
CA ARG A 72 3.29 15.42 0.13
C ARG A 72 2.41 14.42 -0.61
N THR A 73 2.95 13.24 -0.93
CA THR A 73 2.20 12.20 -1.64
C THR A 73 0.96 11.77 -0.86
N SER A 74 1.11 11.50 0.45
CA SER A 74 0.00 11.10 1.33
C SER A 74 -1.06 12.20 1.57
N MET A 75 -0.73 13.47 1.28
CA MET A 75 -1.63 14.62 1.40
C MET A 75 -2.30 15.02 0.07
N SER A 76 -1.72 14.62 -1.07
CA SER A 76 -2.11 15.09 -2.41
C SER A 76 -3.57 14.82 -2.79
N SER A 77 -4.17 13.75 -2.27
CA SER A 77 -5.56 13.37 -2.53
C SER A 77 -6.56 13.95 -1.52
N LYS A 78 -6.11 14.75 -0.56
CA LYS A 78 -6.92 15.33 0.53
C LYS A 78 -7.12 16.83 0.29
N ILE A 79 -8.04 17.43 1.05
CA ILE A 79 -8.34 18.87 0.96
C ILE A 79 -7.10 19.76 1.22
N VAL A 80 -6.15 19.28 2.02
CA VAL A 80 -4.87 19.94 2.30
C VAL A 80 -3.86 19.83 1.16
N GLY A 81 -4.21 19.19 0.04
CA GLY A 81 -3.33 18.99 -1.10
C GLY A 81 -2.80 20.29 -1.70
N SER A 82 -3.61 21.36 -1.69
CA SER A 82 -3.20 22.69 -2.19
C SER A 82 -2.03 23.28 -1.39
N ASP A 83 -1.98 22.99 -0.10
CA ASP A 83 -1.00 23.50 0.86
C ASP A 83 -0.03 22.41 1.33
N ALA A 84 0.06 21.31 0.57
CA ALA A 84 0.84 20.12 0.93
C ALA A 84 2.31 20.45 1.18
N ASN A 85 2.87 21.47 0.51
CA ASN A 85 4.26 21.90 0.75
C ASN A 85 4.46 22.46 2.16
N PHE A 86 3.53 23.30 2.64
CA PHE A 86 3.59 23.89 3.97
C PHE A 86 3.39 22.81 5.04
N PHE A 87 2.34 21.99 4.90
CA PHE A 87 2.04 20.95 5.89
C PHE A 87 3.07 19.82 5.89
N ALA A 88 3.64 19.43 4.74
CA ALA A 88 4.71 18.45 4.71
C ALA A 88 5.95 18.93 5.46
N GLN A 89 6.32 20.20 5.32
CA GLN A 89 7.44 20.78 6.07
C GLN A 89 7.17 20.74 7.57
N LEU A 90 5.99 21.20 7.99
CA LEU A 90 5.57 21.19 9.40
C LEU A 90 5.60 19.78 10.01
N VAL A 91 5.07 18.78 9.31
CA VAL A 91 5.00 17.39 9.79
C VAL A 91 6.39 16.77 9.87
N VAL A 92 7.23 16.96 8.85
CA VAL A 92 8.61 16.42 8.85
C VAL A 92 9.45 17.06 9.96
N ASP A 93 9.30 18.35 10.22
CA ASP A 93 10.00 19.04 11.31
C ASP A 93 9.48 18.61 12.70
N ALA A 94 8.21 18.25 12.84
CA ALA A 94 7.62 17.83 14.12
C ALA A 94 8.02 16.40 14.56
N ILE A 95 8.43 15.55 13.61
CA ILE A 95 8.84 14.16 13.85
C ILE A 95 10.35 13.96 13.89
N GLN A 96 11.14 14.99 13.52
CA GLN A 96 12.60 15.03 13.63
C GLN A 96 13.03 15.63 14.96
#